data_AF-A0A9D6YQG4-F1
#
_entry.id   AF-A0A9D6YQG4-F1
#
_cell.length_a   1.000
_cell.length_b   1.000
_cell.length_c   1.000
_cell.angle_alpha   90.00
_cell.angle_beta   90.00
_cell.angle_gamma   90.00
#
_symmetry.space_group_name_H-M   'P 1'
#
loop_
_entity.id
_entity.type
_entity.pdbx_description
1 polymer ?
#
loop_
_entity_poly.entity_id
_entity_poly.type
_entity_poly.pdbx_seq_one_letter_code
_entity_poly.pdbx_strand_id
1 'polypeptide(L)'
;IRLWPQHHACEAELAELLAALKRNRRACDEVWFSTEPGFPPLAAHERSARLMAAAAEKVKKLDAMIAETQEELALSENSDSSHDIQQARKRNLLLALNQWINELNRLATEQMKIAIMKDGAEAMAAQNRNYQLSEQADNLEKAKRDPSFEDWGVTK
;
A
#
# COMPACT_ATOMS: atom_id res chain seq x y z
N ILE A 1 2.50 7.30 23.40
CA ILE A 1 2.17 6.00 24.06
C ILE A 1 3.44 5.26 24.46
N ARG A 2 3.40 4.52 25.56
CA ARG A 2 4.52 3.66 26.00
C ARG A 2 4.17 2.21 25.71
N LEU A 3 5.05 1.53 25.00
CA LEU A 3 4.90 0.13 24.59
C LEU A 3 5.75 -0.76 25.48
N TRP A 4 5.14 -1.84 25.92
CA TRP A 4 5.79 -2.90 26.68
C TRP A 4 6.58 -3.85 25.77
N PRO A 5 7.50 -4.66 26.31
CA PRO A 5 8.43 -5.42 25.49
C PRO A 5 7.81 -6.41 24.49
N GLN A 6 6.63 -6.94 24.78
CA GLN A 6 5.92 -7.81 23.85
C GLN A 6 5.66 -7.17 22.48
N HIS A 7 5.51 -5.85 22.41
CA HIS A 7 5.21 -5.14 21.16
C HIS A 7 6.40 -5.05 20.19
N HIS A 8 7.62 -5.39 20.62
CA HIS A 8 8.77 -5.55 19.72
C HIS A 8 9.36 -6.95 19.77
N ALA A 9 9.07 -7.74 20.81
CA ALA A 9 9.53 -9.12 20.94
C ALA A 9 8.65 -10.13 20.17
N CYS A 10 7.36 -9.82 19.97
CA CYS A 10 6.40 -10.66 19.26
C CYS A 10 5.94 -9.98 17.97
N GLU A 11 6.08 -10.68 16.85
CA GLU A 11 5.70 -10.12 15.54
C GLU A 11 4.18 -9.95 15.38
N ALA A 12 3.38 -10.85 15.93
CA ALA A 12 1.92 -10.75 15.88
C ALA A 12 1.41 -9.53 16.66
N GLU A 13 1.94 -9.31 17.86
CA GLU A 13 1.64 -8.14 18.70
C GLU A 13 2.08 -6.83 18.02
N LEU A 14 3.26 -6.82 17.40
CA LEU A 14 3.73 -5.69 16.62
C LEU A 14 2.81 -5.40 15.42
N ALA A 15 2.35 -6.43 14.71
CA ALA A 15 1.44 -6.27 13.59
C ALA A 15 0.07 -5.69 14.04
N GLU A 16 -0.47 -6.19 15.15
CA GLU A 16 -1.71 -5.67 15.74
C GLU A 16 -1.56 -4.20 16.17
N LEU A 17 -0.45 -3.87 16.84
CA LEU A 17 -0.12 -2.50 17.20
C LEU A 17 -0.05 -1.59 15.96
N LEU A 18 0.66 -2.01 14.90
CA LEU A 18 0.77 -1.21 13.67
C LEU A 18 -0.61 -0.97 13.04
N ALA A 19 -1.50 -1.98 13.06
CA ALA A 19 -2.88 -1.82 12.61
C ALA A 19 -3.67 -0.84 13.48
N ALA A 20 -3.50 -0.90 14.80
CA ALA A 20 -4.14 0.01 15.74
C ALA A 20 -3.66 1.46 15.57
N LEU A 21 -2.35 1.66 15.43
CA LEU A 21 -1.73 2.97 15.15
C LEU A 21 -2.23 3.56 13.84
N LYS A 22 -2.34 2.74 12.79
CA LYS A 22 -2.89 3.18 11.49
C LYS A 22 -4.34 3.68 11.63
N ARG A 23 -5.18 2.98 12.39
CA ARG A 23 -6.59 3.36 12.58
C ARG A 23 -6.76 4.59 13.49
N ASN A 24 -5.88 4.75 14.48
CA ASN A 24 -6.02 5.75 15.53
C ASN A 24 -4.86 6.75 15.53
N ARG A 25 -4.35 7.13 14.35
CA ARG A 25 -3.12 7.92 14.24
C ARG A 25 -3.16 9.24 15.03
N ARG A 26 -4.33 9.88 15.13
CA ARG A 26 -4.55 11.12 15.88
C ARG A 26 -4.54 10.94 17.40
N ALA A 27 -4.58 9.71 17.90
CA ALA A 27 -4.59 9.43 19.33
C ALA A 27 -3.18 9.43 19.96
N CYS A 28 -2.12 9.51 19.15
CA CYS A 28 -0.75 9.50 19.65
C CYS A 28 0.24 10.19 18.70
N ASP A 29 1.01 11.13 19.23
CA ASP A 29 2.07 11.83 18.48
C ASP A 29 3.45 11.19 18.65
N GLU A 30 3.64 10.44 19.74
CA GLU A 30 4.91 9.80 20.07
C GLU A 30 4.73 8.35 20.52
N VAL A 31 5.74 7.51 20.25
CA VAL A 31 5.78 6.10 20.62
C VAL A 31 7.11 5.79 21.32
N TRP A 32 7.03 5.23 22.52
CA TRP A 32 8.19 4.91 23.36
C TRP A 32 8.25 3.40 23.61
N PHE A 33 9.32 2.73 23.17
CA PHE A 33 9.55 1.32 23.48
C PHE A 33 10.22 1.17 24.84
N SER A 34 9.68 0.30 25.68
CA SER A 34 10.26 -0.02 26.98
C SER A 34 11.25 -1.17 26.84
N THR A 35 12.36 -1.12 27.57
CA THR A 35 13.26 -2.27 27.72
C THR A 35 12.61 -3.39 28.52
N GLU A 36 13.18 -4.60 28.43
CA GLU A 36 12.78 -5.74 29.27
C GLU A 36 12.80 -5.38 30.76
N PRO A 37 11.83 -5.86 31.55
CA PRO A 37 11.83 -5.64 33.00
C PRO A 37 12.95 -6.42 33.69
N GLY A 38 13.46 -5.88 34.80
CA GLY A 38 14.47 -6.52 35.64
C GLY A 38 15.91 -6.33 35.15
N PHE A 39 16.76 -7.32 35.44
CA PHE A 39 18.19 -7.33 35.09
C PHE A 39 18.52 -8.53 34.19
N PRO A 40 18.02 -8.56 32.94
CA PRO A 40 18.30 -9.68 32.06
C PRO A 40 19.79 -9.71 31.66
N PRO A 41 20.30 -10.87 31.24
CA PRO A 41 21.67 -10.98 30.74
C PRO A 41 21.93 -10.02 29.57
N LEU A 42 23.18 -9.57 29.42
CA LEU A 42 23.57 -8.63 28.36
C LEU A 42 23.11 -9.08 26.96
N ALA A 43 23.26 -10.37 26.64
CA ALA A 43 22.83 -10.92 25.35
C ALA A 43 21.32 -10.76 25.11
N ALA A 44 20.49 -10.88 26.16
CA ALA A 44 19.05 -10.66 26.06
C ALA A 44 18.72 -9.17 25.86
N HIS A 45 19.45 -8.27 26.54
CA HIS A 45 19.35 -6.83 26.30
C HIS A 45 19.72 -6.45 24.86
N GLU A 46 20.84 -6.97 24.34
CA GLU A 46 21.26 -6.71 22.96
C GLU A 46 20.24 -7.21 21.94
N ARG A 47 19.70 -8.41 22.15
CA ARG A 47 18.63 -8.94 21.30
C ARG A 47 17.39 -8.04 21.34
N SER A 48 16.93 -7.67 22.53
CA SER A 48 15.76 -6.80 22.70
C SER A 48 15.99 -5.44 22.03
N ALA A 49 17.18 -4.84 22.17
CA ALA A 49 17.55 -3.59 21.51
C ALA A 49 17.49 -3.67 19.98
N ARG A 50 17.97 -4.76 19.38
CA ARG A 50 17.86 -4.97 17.92
C ARG A 50 16.41 -5.08 17.46
N LEU A 51 15.58 -5.79 18.22
CA LEU A 51 14.16 -5.94 17.90
C LEU A 51 13.40 -4.62 18.07
N MET A 52 13.70 -3.83 19.11
CA MET A 52 13.18 -2.47 19.29
C MET A 52 13.54 -1.57 18.11
N ALA A 53 14.81 -1.59 17.67
CA ALA A 53 15.23 -0.82 16.51
C ALA A 53 14.47 -1.20 15.24
N ALA A 54 14.30 -2.51 14.99
CA ALA A 54 13.52 -2.99 13.85
C ALA A 54 12.04 -2.60 13.93
N ALA A 55 11.43 -2.68 15.12
CA ALA A 55 10.05 -2.26 15.34
C ALA A 55 9.86 -0.75 15.14
N ALA A 56 10.79 0.06 15.65
CA ALA A 56 10.79 1.51 15.45
C ALA A 56 10.87 1.89 13.96
N GLU A 57 11.69 1.19 13.18
CA GLU A 57 11.74 1.40 11.73
C GLU A 57 10.43 1.02 11.03
N LYS A 58 9.73 -0.04 11.47
CA LYS A 58 8.40 -0.37 10.94
C LYS A 58 7.37 0.73 11.25
N VAL A 59 7.41 1.31 12.46
CA VAL A 59 6.53 2.43 12.84
C VAL A 59 6.84 3.68 12.00
N LYS A 60 8.12 4.05 11.82
CA LYS A 60 8.51 5.17 10.96
C LYS A 60 8.07 5.00 9.51
N LYS A 61 8.20 3.79 8.96
CA LYS A 61 7.71 3.48 7.62
C LYS A 61 6.20 3.67 7.51
N LEU A 62 5.44 3.22 8.52
CA LEU A 62 4.00 3.44 8.56
C LEU A 62 3.67 4.94 8.57
N ASP A 63 4.36 5.74 9.37
CA ASP A 63 4.17 7.20 9.40
C ASP A 63 4.46 7.85 8.04
N ALA A 64 5.56 7.46 7.39
CA ALA A 64 5.90 7.97 6.05
C ALA A 64 4.81 7.62 5.02
N MET A 65 4.29 6.39 5.03
CA MET A 65 3.20 5.97 4.15
C MET A 65 1.90 6.74 4.44
N ILE A 66 1.59 7.03 5.71
CA ILE A 66 0.42 7.83 6.07
C ILE A 66 0.57 9.26 5.58
N ALA A 67 1.75 9.88 5.75
CA ALA A 67 2.02 11.23 5.26
C ALA A 67 1.89 11.32 3.74
N GLU A 68 2.50 10.39 3.00
CA GLU A 68 2.37 10.27 1.54
C GLU A 68 0.89 10.14 1.13
N THR A 69 0.12 9.29 1.81
CA THR A 69 -1.33 9.13 1.54
C THR A 69 -2.11 10.43 1.80
N GLN A 70 -1.76 11.18 2.86
CA GLN A 70 -2.41 12.46 3.17
C GLN A 70 -2.09 13.52 2.12
N GLU A 71 -0.86 13.55 1.61
CA GLU A 71 -0.45 14.45 0.52
C GLU A 71 -1.20 14.11 -0.77
N GLU A 72 -1.33 12.83 -1.11
CA GLU A 72 -2.12 12.37 -2.26
C GLU A 72 -3.60 12.79 -2.14
N LEU A 73 -4.20 12.60 -0.96
CA LEU A 73 -5.58 13.01 -0.68
C LEU A 73 -5.73 14.54 -0.83
N ALA A 74 -4.83 15.32 -0.21
CA ALA A 74 -4.86 16.78 -0.31
C ALA A 74 -4.71 17.25 -1.77
N LEU A 75 -3.86 16.60 -2.57
CA LEU A 75 -3.74 16.88 -4.00
C LEU A 75 -5.03 16.58 -4.77
N SER A 76 -5.74 15.50 -4.39
CA SER A 76 -7.02 15.12 -5.01
C SER A 76 -8.16 16.07 -4.67
N GLU A 77 -8.21 16.60 -3.45
CA GLU A 77 -9.26 17.50 -2.96
C GLU A 77 -9.02 18.97 -3.36
N ASN A 78 -7.78 19.33 -3.68
CA ASN A 78 -7.45 20.66 -4.16
C ASN A 78 -8.23 20.95 -5.47
N SER A 79 -8.72 22.17 -5.70
CA SER A 79 -9.41 22.55 -6.95
C SER A 79 -8.60 23.52 -7.80
N ASP A 80 -7.34 23.77 -7.44
CA ASP A 80 -6.43 24.65 -8.14
C ASP A 80 -6.12 24.13 -9.55
N SER A 81 -6.29 25.03 -10.53
CA SER A 81 -5.99 24.80 -11.94
C SER A 81 -4.52 25.07 -12.29
N SER A 82 -3.67 25.39 -11.30
CA SER A 82 -2.25 25.64 -11.53
C SER A 82 -1.57 24.44 -12.21
N HIS A 83 -0.70 24.75 -13.17
CA HIS A 83 -0.01 23.77 -13.99
C HIS A 83 0.70 22.68 -13.14
N ASP A 84 1.38 23.09 -12.06
CA ASP A 84 2.15 22.17 -11.22
C ASP A 84 1.26 21.19 -10.45
N ILE A 85 0.10 21.65 -9.96
CA ILE A 85 -0.89 20.80 -9.29
C ILE A 85 -1.53 19.82 -10.29
N GLN A 86 -1.82 20.26 -11.52
CA GLN A 86 -2.36 19.39 -12.56
C GLN A 86 -1.35 18.31 -13.01
N GLN A 87 -0.07 18.67 -13.13
CA GLN A 87 1.01 17.71 -13.41
C GLN A 87 1.17 16.68 -12.29
N ALA A 88 1.12 17.10 -11.02
CA ALA A 88 1.17 16.20 -9.88
C ALA A 88 0.00 15.20 -9.87
N ARG A 89 -1.22 15.65 -10.15
CA ARG A 89 -2.40 14.77 -10.28
C ARG A 89 -2.26 13.76 -11.38
N LYS A 90 -1.85 14.22 -12.57
CA LYS A 90 -1.64 13.36 -13.73
C LYS A 90 -0.63 12.27 -13.41
N ARG A 91 0.49 12.62 -12.77
CA ARG A 91 1.50 11.65 -12.34
C ARG A 91 0.94 10.62 -11.37
N ASN A 92 0.21 11.03 -10.34
CA ASN A 92 -0.36 10.11 -9.36
C ASN A 92 -1.42 9.20 -10.00
N LEU A 93 -2.28 9.73 -10.85
CA LEU A 93 -3.26 8.93 -11.59
C LEU A 93 -2.57 7.92 -12.51
N LEU A 94 -1.50 8.31 -13.22
CA LEU A 94 -0.71 7.40 -14.05
C LEU A 94 -0.09 6.25 -13.25
N LEU A 95 0.46 6.54 -12.07
CA LEU A 95 1.02 5.51 -11.19
C LEU A 95 -0.07 4.53 -10.75
N ALA A 96 -1.22 5.03 -10.30
CA ALA A 96 -2.35 4.21 -9.88
C ALA A 96 -2.92 3.36 -11.04
N LEU A 97 -3.08 3.94 -12.23
CA LEU A 97 -3.54 3.22 -13.42
C LEU A 97 -2.59 2.08 -13.79
N ASN A 98 -1.28 2.33 -13.80
CA ASN A 98 -0.31 1.27 -14.09
C ASN A 98 -0.35 0.13 -13.05
N GLN A 99 -0.51 0.45 -11.77
CA GLN A 99 -0.68 -0.56 -10.72
C GLN A 99 -1.95 -1.39 -10.94
N TRP A 100 -3.06 -0.74 -11.28
CA TRP A 100 -4.34 -1.43 -11.52
C TRP A 100 -4.27 -2.35 -12.75
N ILE A 101 -3.68 -1.87 -13.85
CA ILE A 101 -3.48 -2.67 -15.06
C ILE A 101 -2.65 -3.92 -14.76
N ASN A 102 -1.56 -3.78 -14.00
CA ASN A 102 -0.74 -4.92 -13.57
C ASN A 102 -1.53 -5.92 -12.72
N GLU A 103 -2.36 -5.44 -11.80
CA GLU A 103 -3.17 -6.32 -10.96
C GLU A 103 -4.27 -7.04 -11.76
N LEU A 104 -4.93 -6.36 -12.70
CA LEU A 104 -5.90 -6.98 -13.61
C LEU A 104 -5.25 -8.08 -14.44
N ASN A 105 -4.06 -7.83 -14.99
CA ASN A 105 -3.29 -8.82 -15.74
C ASN A 105 -2.88 -10.01 -14.87
N ARG A 106 -2.50 -9.77 -13.62
CA ARG A 106 -2.19 -10.83 -12.64
C ARG A 106 -3.43 -11.68 -12.36
N LEU A 107 -4.57 -11.06 -12.06
CA LEU A 107 -5.82 -11.76 -11.82
C LEU A 107 -6.30 -12.55 -13.04
N ALA A 108 -6.20 -11.97 -14.23
CA ALA A 108 -6.51 -12.65 -15.49
C ALA A 108 -5.65 -13.90 -15.64
N THR A 109 -4.34 -13.80 -15.37
CA THR A 109 -3.42 -14.94 -15.38
C THR A 109 -3.84 -16.04 -14.42
N GLU A 110 -4.25 -15.69 -13.19
CA GLU A 110 -4.75 -16.69 -12.23
C GLU A 110 -6.05 -17.36 -12.69
N GLN A 111 -6.98 -16.60 -13.29
CA GLN A 111 -8.19 -17.18 -13.87
C GLN A 111 -7.88 -18.13 -15.04
N MET A 112 -6.88 -17.81 -15.87
CA MET A 112 -6.45 -18.70 -16.95
C MET A 112 -5.90 -20.02 -16.40
N LYS A 113 -5.10 -19.98 -15.32
CA LYS A 113 -4.61 -21.21 -14.66
C LYS A 113 -5.78 -22.06 -14.18
N ILE A 114 -6.80 -21.47 -13.56
CA ILE A 114 -8.00 -22.19 -13.13
C ILE A 114 -8.71 -22.81 -14.33
N ALA A 115 -8.88 -22.06 -15.43
CA ALA A 115 -9.52 -22.56 -16.65
C ALA A 115 -8.80 -23.77 -17.26
N ILE A 116 -7.47 -23.84 -17.14
CA ILE A 116 -6.65 -24.97 -17.60
C ILE A 116 -6.72 -26.16 -16.64
N MET A 117 -6.79 -25.91 -15.33
CA MET A 117 -6.69 -26.94 -14.28
C MET A 117 -8.03 -27.53 -13.85
N LYS A 118 -9.15 -26.93 -14.24
CA LYS A 118 -10.51 -27.34 -13.87
C LYS A 118 -11.27 -27.80 -15.11
N ASP A 119 -12.39 -28.49 -14.88
CA ASP A 119 -13.25 -29.00 -15.93
C ASP A 119 -14.66 -28.37 -15.88
N GLY A 120 -15.37 -28.46 -17.00
CA GLY A 120 -16.80 -28.15 -17.08
C GLY A 120 -17.13 -26.69 -16.77
N ALA A 121 -18.14 -26.48 -15.92
CA ALA A 121 -18.68 -25.16 -15.64
C ALA A 121 -17.66 -24.21 -14.96
N GLU A 122 -16.78 -24.75 -14.11
CA GLU A 122 -15.75 -23.96 -13.42
C GLU A 122 -14.71 -23.43 -14.40
N ALA A 123 -14.29 -24.26 -15.36
CA ALA A 123 -13.35 -23.87 -16.41
C ALA A 123 -13.91 -22.75 -17.30
N MET A 124 -15.17 -22.90 -17.74
CA MET A 124 -15.85 -21.90 -18.56
C MET A 124 -16.06 -20.57 -17.81
N ALA A 125 -16.42 -20.62 -16.53
CA ALA A 125 -16.57 -19.42 -15.70
C ALA A 125 -15.22 -18.68 -15.54
N ALA A 126 -14.13 -19.42 -15.29
CA ALA A 126 -12.79 -18.86 -15.18
C ALA A 126 -12.30 -18.29 -16.51
N GLN A 127 -12.58 -18.93 -17.64
CA GLN A 127 -12.25 -18.41 -18.97
C GLN A 127 -12.98 -17.08 -19.27
N ASN A 128 -14.28 -17.01 -18.98
CA ASN A 128 -15.03 -15.77 -19.14
C ASN A 128 -14.47 -14.66 -18.23
N ARG A 129 -14.08 -15.01 -17.01
CA ARG A 129 -13.49 -14.04 -16.08
C ARG A 129 -12.10 -13.57 -16.50
N ASN A 130 -11.27 -14.46 -17.03
CA ASN A 130 -10.00 -14.10 -17.66
C ASN A 130 -10.22 -13.07 -18.77
N TYR A 131 -11.14 -13.35 -19.70
CA TYR A 131 -11.43 -12.45 -20.82
C TYR A 131 -11.85 -11.05 -20.33
N GLN A 132 -12.78 -10.99 -19.38
CA GLN A 132 -13.24 -9.71 -18.80
C GLN A 132 -12.11 -8.92 -18.15
N LEU A 133 -11.23 -9.57 -17.38
CA LEU A 133 -10.13 -8.90 -16.69
C LEU A 133 -9.09 -8.37 -17.67
N SER A 134 -8.75 -9.15 -18.71
CA SER A 134 -7.86 -8.72 -19.79
C SER A 134 -8.45 -7.55 -20.57
N GLU A 135 -9.73 -7.60 -20.91
CA GLU A 135 -10.41 -6.49 -21.60
C GLU A 135 -10.40 -5.20 -20.76
N GLN A 136 -10.63 -5.30 -19.45
CA GLN A 136 -10.53 -4.16 -18.55
C GLN A 136 -9.11 -3.57 -18.53
N ALA A 137 -8.07 -4.40 -18.47
CA ALA A 137 -6.67 -3.96 -18.51
C ALA A 137 -6.36 -3.24 -19.83
N ASP A 138 -6.76 -3.80 -20.97
CA ASP A 138 -6.56 -3.21 -22.29
C ASP A 138 -7.28 -1.87 -22.45
N ASN A 139 -8.50 -1.77 -21.94
CA ASN A 139 -9.27 -0.52 -21.99
C ASN A 139 -8.61 0.59 -21.18
N LEU A 140 -8.04 0.28 -20.01
CA LEU A 140 -7.27 1.24 -19.22
C LEU A 140 -5.97 1.63 -19.92
N GLU A 141 -5.30 0.70 -20.58
CA GLU A 141 -4.08 0.97 -21.34
C GLU A 141 -4.36 1.90 -22.54
N LYS A 142 -5.52 1.76 -23.19
CA LYS A 142 -6.00 2.68 -24.23
C LYS A 142 -6.34 4.06 -23.67
N ALA A 143 -7.07 4.11 -22.56
CA ALA A 143 -7.45 5.38 -21.92
C ALA A 143 -6.21 6.21 -21.51
N LYS A 144 -5.14 5.54 -21.07
CA LYS A 144 -3.85 6.17 -20.75
C LYS A 144 -3.19 6.89 -21.93
N ARG A 145 -3.49 6.44 -23.16
CA ARG A 145 -2.97 6.97 -24.43
C ARG A 145 -3.97 7.89 -25.13
N ASP A 146 -5.09 8.20 -24.50
CA ASP A 146 -6.06 9.11 -25.07
C ASP A 146 -5.46 10.54 -25.11
N PRO A 147 -5.63 11.31 -26.19
CA PRO A 147 -5.11 12.68 -26.29
C PRO A 147 -5.56 13.58 -25.14
N SER A 148 -6.80 13.44 -24.66
CA SER A 148 -7.28 14.23 -23.51
C SER A 148 -6.49 13.95 -22.23
N PHE A 149 -5.92 12.74 -22.12
CA PHE A 149 -5.03 12.36 -21.03
C PHE A 149 -3.59 12.79 -21.30
N GLU A 150 -3.07 12.55 -22.50
CA GLU A 150 -1.71 12.91 -22.89
C GLU A 150 -1.49 14.42 -22.86
N ASP A 151 -2.49 15.21 -23.24
CA ASP A 151 -2.45 16.67 -23.25
C ASP A 151 -2.79 17.29 -21.87
N TRP A 152 -3.26 16.49 -20.91
CA TRP A 152 -3.60 17.00 -19.58
C TRP A 152 -2.39 17.62 -18.88
N GLY A 153 -2.54 18.86 -18.42
CA GLY A 153 -1.52 19.59 -17.68
C GLY A 153 -0.35 20.08 -18.53
N VAL A 154 -0.39 19.94 -19.87
CA VAL A 154 0.71 20.33 -20.76
C VAL A 154 0.80 21.84 -20.98
N THR A 155 -0.31 22.56 -20.86
CA THR A 155 -0.38 24.01 -21.08
C THR A 155 -0.06 24.78 -19.79
N LYS A 156 0.95 25.67 -19.86
CA LYS A 156 1.35 26.59 -18.79
C LYS A 156 0.44 27.81 -18.70
#